data_AF-A0A2V9MTQ6-F1
#
_entry.id   AF-A0A2V9MTQ6-F1
#
_cell.length_a   1.000
_cell.length_b   1.000
_cell.length_c   1.000
_cell.angle_alpha   90.00
_cell.angle_beta   90.00
_cell.angle_gamma   90.00
#
_symmetry.space_group_name_H-M   'P 1'
#
loop_
_entity.id
_entity.type
_entity.pdbx_description
1 polymer ?
#
loop_
_entity_poly.entity_id
_entity_poly.type
_entity_poly.pdbx_seq_one_letter_code
_entity_poly.pdbx_strand_id
1 'polypeptide(L)'
;MLLVPLSVACPNCGSKDITYTCEPKCCFNHLCGSCYSTFELATIPLGKQFHEVAIPAGERDSLAPTTACAVCESLDLFQVDEGEGPDVTLFCSACHALLKLEFEAVQRS
;
A
#
# COMPACT_ATOMS: atom_id res chain seq x y z
N MET A 1 -7.35 7.38 15.08
CA MET A 1 -6.87 6.82 13.80
C MET A 1 -5.45 6.32 14.04
N LEU A 2 -5.23 5.03 13.87
CA LEU A 2 -3.89 4.45 13.97
C LEU A 2 -3.34 4.30 12.55
N LEU A 3 -2.11 4.77 12.33
CA LEU A 3 -1.39 4.52 11.09
C LEU A 3 -0.50 3.30 11.26
N VAL A 4 -0.59 2.37 10.33
CA VAL A 4 0.24 1.15 10.32
C VAL A 4 0.92 1.00 8.95
N PRO A 5 2.05 0.27 8.88
CA PRO A 5 2.64 -0.09 7.59
C PRO A 5 1.60 -0.75 6.67
N LEU A 6 1.70 -0.49 5.36
CA LEU A 6 0.82 -1.10 4.37
C LEU A 6 0.90 -2.63 4.44
N SER A 7 -0.27 -3.27 4.60
CA SER A 7 -0.40 -4.73 4.51
C SER A 7 -1.43 -5.06 3.44
N VAL A 8 -1.14 -6.07 2.63
CA VAL A 8 -2.04 -6.54 1.57
C VAL A 8 -2.10 -8.07 1.58
N ALA A 9 -3.26 -8.60 1.20
CA ALA A 9 -3.41 -10.02 0.89
C ALA A 9 -3.28 -10.22 -0.63
N CYS A 10 -2.75 -11.37 -1.04
CA CYS A 10 -2.67 -11.75 -2.44
C CYS A 10 -4.08 -11.76 -3.05
N PRO A 11 -4.33 -11.05 -4.16
CA PRO A 11 -5.65 -11.02 -4.79
C PRO A 11 -6.02 -12.37 -5.43
N ASN A 12 -5.06 -13.29 -5.59
CA ASN A 12 -5.29 -14.61 -6.17
C ASN A 12 -5.60 -15.68 -5.11
N CYS A 13 -4.84 -15.75 -4.02
CA CYS A 13 -4.98 -16.83 -3.01
C CYS A 13 -5.27 -16.35 -1.58
N GLY A 14 -5.32 -15.05 -1.33
CA GLY A 14 -5.58 -14.47 0.00
C GLY A 14 -4.41 -14.54 0.99
N SER A 15 -3.25 -15.10 0.61
CA SER A 15 -2.07 -15.14 1.48
C SER A 15 -1.52 -13.74 1.78
N LYS A 16 -1.04 -13.52 3.01
CA LYS A 16 -0.37 -12.28 3.43
C LYS A 16 1.15 -12.32 3.25
N ASP A 17 1.69 -13.43 2.75
CA ASP A 17 3.11 -13.59 2.44
C ASP A 17 3.44 -12.89 1.12
N ILE A 18 3.64 -11.57 1.19
CA ILE A 18 3.81 -10.67 0.06
C ILE A 18 5.13 -9.92 0.19
N THR A 19 5.96 -10.01 -0.84
CA THR A 19 7.24 -9.31 -0.93
C THR A 19 7.23 -8.33 -2.08
N TYR A 20 7.65 -7.09 -1.82
CA TYR A 20 7.92 -6.14 -2.89
C TYR A 20 9.24 -6.50 -3.59
N THR A 21 9.25 -6.51 -4.92
CA THR A 21 10.33 -7.12 -5.72
C THR A 21 11.07 -6.18 -6.65
N CYS A 22 10.62 -4.93 -6.80
CA CYS A 22 11.25 -3.95 -7.68
C CYS A 22 12.11 -2.95 -6.90
N GLU A 23 13.00 -2.24 -7.60
CA GLU A 23 13.54 -1.01 -7.05
C GLU A 23 12.43 0.07 -7.05
N PRO A 24 12.20 0.79 -5.94
CA PRO A 24 11.18 1.83 -5.89
C PRO A 24 11.35 2.83 -7.05
N LYS A 25 10.26 3.09 -7.80
CA LYS A 25 10.15 3.94 -9.02
C LYS A 25 10.31 3.25 -10.38
N CYS A 26 10.63 1.95 -10.45
CA CYS A 26 10.60 1.20 -11.72
C CYS A 26 9.23 0.52 -11.94
N CYS A 27 8.70 -0.10 -10.89
CA CYS A 27 7.43 -0.83 -10.86
C CYS A 27 6.98 -0.98 -9.41
N PHE A 28 5.66 -1.06 -9.17
CA PHE A 28 5.13 -1.45 -7.85
C PHE A 28 4.78 -2.93 -7.83
N ASN A 29 5.69 -3.79 -8.31
CA ASN A 29 5.44 -5.23 -8.43
C ASN A 29 5.70 -6.00 -7.13
N HIS A 30 4.72 -6.81 -6.74
CA HIS A 30 4.74 -7.66 -5.57
C HIS A 30 4.62 -9.11 -5.99
N LEU A 31 5.29 -9.99 -5.25
CA LEU A 31 5.24 -11.43 -5.41
C LEU A 31 4.57 -12.05 -4.19
N CYS A 32 3.59 -12.94 -4.44
CA CYS A 32 3.07 -13.80 -3.39
C CYS A 32 4.00 -15.00 -3.17
N GLY A 33 4.54 -15.18 -1.96
CA GLY A 33 5.39 -16.32 -1.62
C GLY A 33 4.64 -17.66 -1.57
N SER A 34 3.30 -17.65 -1.53
CA SER A 34 2.49 -18.87 -1.46
C SER A 34 2.06 -19.41 -2.83
N CYS A 35 1.55 -18.55 -3.73
CA CYS A 35 1.04 -18.98 -5.04
C CYS A 35 1.85 -18.45 -6.22
N TYR A 36 2.94 -17.73 -5.95
CA TYR A 36 3.87 -17.15 -6.94
C TYR A 36 3.23 -16.17 -7.94
N SER A 37 1.96 -15.83 -7.77
CA SER A 37 1.31 -14.78 -8.57
C SER A 37 1.96 -13.43 -8.27
N THR A 38 2.07 -12.61 -9.30
CA THR A 38 2.51 -11.22 -9.16
C THR A 38 1.35 -10.26 -9.36
N PHE A 39 1.47 -9.08 -8.79
CA PHE A 39 0.49 -8.00 -8.94
C PHE A 39 1.17 -6.67 -8.65
N GLU A 40 0.56 -5.60 -9.15
CA GLU A 40 0.97 -4.24 -8.85
C GLU A 40 -0.02 -3.57 -7.90
N LEU A 41 0.48 -2.62 -7.12
CA LEU A 41 -0.35 -1.77 -6.26
C LEU A 41 -0.39 -0.36 -6.81
N ALA A 42 -1.61 0.18 -6.92
CA ALA A 42 -1.87 1.56 -7.33
C ALA A 42 -2.72 2.28 -6.28
N THR A 43 -2.80 3.61 -6.37
CA THR A 43 -3.67 4.42 -5.51
C THR A 43 -4.58 5.33 -6.30
N ILE A 44 -5.76 5.59 -5.74
CA ILE A 44 -6.73 6.57 -6.26
C ILE A 44 -7.01 7.63 -5.18
N PRO A 45 -6.95 8.94 -5.50
CA PRO A 45 -7.27 9.98 -4.54
C PRO A 45 -8.75 9.96 -4.17
N LEU A 46 -9.05 9.97 -2.87
CA LEU A 46 -10.41 10.06 -2.34
C LEU A 46 -10.94 11.51 -2.26
N GLY A 47 -10.11 12.49 -2.65
CA GLY A 47 -10.45 13.92 -2.58
C GLY A 47 -10.57 14.48 -1.16
N LYS A 48 -10.05 13.75 -0.16
CA LYS A 48 -10.04 14.14 1.26
C LYS A 48 -8.62 14.27 1.77
N GLN A 49 -8.43 15.16 2.72
CA GLN A 49 -7.18 15.30 3.48
C GLN A 49 -7.49 15.14 4.97
N PHE A 50 -6.54 14.56 5.70
CA PHE A 50 -6.61 14.46 7.16
C PHE A 50 -5.45 15.22 7.79
N HIS A 51 -5.76 15.96 8.85
CA HIS A 51 -4.77 16.68 9.64
C HIS A 51 -4.73 16.08 11.06
N GLU A 52 -3.66 16.35 11.80
CA GLU A 52 -3.49 15.92 13.20
C GLU A 52 -3.37 14.40 13.39
N VAL A 53 -2.60 13.74 12.53
CA VAL A 53 -2.31 12.31 12.63
C VAL A 53 -0.89 12.09 13.13
N ALA A 54 -0.72 11.25 14.16
CA ALA A 54 0.60 10.83 14.60
C ALA A 54 1.22 9.88 13.56
N ILE A 55 2.30 10.32 12.91
CA ILE A 55 3.03 9.51 11.94
C ILE A 55 3.94 8.54 12.70
N PRO A 56 3.88 7.22 12.42
CA PRO A 56 4.78 6.26 13.03
C PRO A 56 6.24 6.61 12.74
N ALA A 57 7.08 6.59 13.77
CA ALA A 57 8.53 6.77 13.60
C ALA A 57 9.19 5.44 13.22
N GLY A 58 10.18 5.49 12.33
CA GLY A 58 10.99 4.33 11.94
C GLY A 58 11.26 4.29 10.44
N GLU A 59 12.33 3.59 10.06
CA GLU A 59 12.58 3.28 8.65
C GLU A 59 11.61 2.19 8.17
N ARG A 60 11.15 2.35 6.93
CA ARG A 60 10.32 1.34 6.27
C ARG A 60 11.20 0.15 5.87
N ASP A 61 10.70 -1.06 6.07
CA ASP A 61 11.27 -2.25 5.44
C ASP A 61 11.20 -2.08 3.90
N SER A 62 12.34 -2.23 3.23
CA SER A 62 12.45 -2.09 1.78
C SER A 62 11.73 -3.19 1.00
N LEU A 63 11.48 -4.34 1.64
CA LEU A 63 10.78 -5.49 1.06
C LEU A 63 9.29 -5.51 1.40
N ALA A 64 8.84 -4.68 2.34
CA ALA A 64 7.43 -4.59 2.69
C ALA A 64 6.59 -4.02 1.53
N PRO A 65 5.31 -4.38 1.43
CA PRO A 65 4.42 -3.83 0.41
C PRO A 65 4.42 -2.29 0.39
N THR A 66 4.59 -1.72 -0.80
CA THR A 66 4.56 -0.27 -1.03
C THR A 66 3.89 0.10 -2.36
N THR A 67 3.47 1.35 -2.48
CA THR A 67 2.98 2.00 -3.71
C THR A 67 3.22 3.51 -3.62
N ALA A 68 2.99 4.27 -4.69
CA ALA A 68 3.08 5.73 -4.70
C ALA A 68 1.74 6.40 -4.42
N CYS A 69 1.81 7.56 -3.78
CA CYS A 69 0.70 8.50 -3.67
C CYS A 69 0.30 9.04 -5.05
N ALA A 70 -0.96 8.86 -5.46
CA ALA A 70 -1.48 9.40 -6.71
C ALA A 70 -1.54 10.94 -6.77
N VAL A 71 -1.27 11.65 -5.67
CA VAL A 71 -1.29 13.12 -5.61
C VAL A 71 0.11 13.72 -5.68
N CYS A 72 1.08 13.16 -4.95
CA CYS A 72 2.42 13.75 -4.82
C CYS A 72 3.58 12.76 -5.09
N GLU A 73 3.28 11.53 -5.50
CA GLU A 73 4.24 10.47 -5.84
C GLU A 73 5.14 9.98 -4.69
N SER A 74 4.97 10.51 -3.47
CA SER A 74 5.67 10.00 -2.28
C SER A 74 5.27 8.55 -1.98
N LEU A 75 6.24 7.78 -1.45
CA LEU A 75 6.05 6.42 -0.96
C LEU A 75 5.72 6.35 0.53
N ASP A 76 5.60 7.50 1.19
CA ASP A 76 5.32 7.62 2.62
C ASP A 76 3.81 7.43 2.87
N LEU A 77 3.34 6.25 2.51
CA LEU A 77 1.95 5.80 2.64
C LEU A 77 1.81 4.87 3.83
N PHE A 78 0.76 5.10 4.61
CA PHE A 78 0.38 4.28 5.74
C PHE A 78 -1.04 3.79 5.56
N GLN A 79 -1.31 2.55 5.95
CA GLN A 79 -2.68 2.07 6.05
C GLN A 79 -3.35 2.71 7.26
N VAL A 80 -4.58 3.17 7.05
CA VAL A 80 -5.45 3.66 8.10
C VAL A 80 -6.14 2.46 8.75
N ASP A 81 -5.80 2.18 10.02
CA ASP A 81 -6.46 1.15 10.80
C ASP A 81 -7.67 1.74 11.53
N GLU A 82 -8.86 1.52 10.95
CA GLU A 82 -10.16 1.89 11.50
C GLU A 82 -10.95 0.68 12.06
N GLY A 83 -10.31 -0.48 12.18
CA GLY A 83 -10.87 -1.61 12.93
C GLY A 83 -11.86 -2.51 12.18
N GLU A 84 -12.45 -2.13 11.04
CA GLU A 84 -13.11 -3.03 10.08
C GLU A 84 -13.72 -2.26 8.89
N GLY A 85 -13.23 -2.51 7.68
CA GLY A 85 -13.78 -2.02 6.41
C GLY A 85 -13.22 -2.84 5.24
N PRO A 86 -14.01 -3.10 4.17
CA PRO A 86 -13.57 -3.94 3.04
C PRO A 86 -12.51 -3.26 2.18
N ASP A 87 -12.46 -1.92 2.19
CA ASP A 87 -11.56 -1.13 1.37
C ASP A 87 -10.34 -0.66 2.18
N VAL A 88 -9.15 -0.98 1.69
CA VAL A 88 -7.89 -0.52 2.28
C VAL A 88 -7.71 0.97 1.97
N THR A 89 -7.92 1.81 2.97
CA THR A 89 -7.67 3.26 2.90
C THR A 89 -6.24 3.57 3.31
N LEU A 90 -5.56 4.39 2.53
CA LEU A 90 -4.20 4.85 2.80
C LEU A 90 -4.18 6.34 3.09
N PHE A 91 -3.23 6.73 3.95
CA PHE A 91 -2.88 8.11 4.24
C PHE A 91 -1.45 8.38 3.78
N CYS A 92 -1.25 9.46 3.02
CA CYS A 92 0.07 9.93 2.65
C CYS A 92 0.60 10.94 3.68
N SER A 93 1.69 10.64 4.37
CA SER A 93 2.27 11.57 5.35
C SER A 93 2.97 12.78 4.72
N ALA A 94 3.27 12.74 3.42
CA ALA A 94 3.92 13.84 2.72
C ALA A 94 2.94 14.95 2.27
N CYS A 95 1.76 14.59 1.77
CA CYS A 95 0.75 15.56 1.28
C CYS A 95 -0.60 15.49 2.00
N HIS A 96 -0.71 14.60 2.99
CA HIS A 96 -1.87 14.40 3.85
C HIS A 96 -3.15 13.93 3.13
N ALA A 97 -3.02 13.49 1.87
CA ALA A 97 -4.13 12.95 1.10
C ALA A 97 -4.56 11.57 1.60
N LEU A 98 -5.88 11.34 1.59
CA LEU A 98 -6.45 10.00 1.67
C LEU A 98 -6.61 9.38 0.29
N LEU A 99 -6.29 8.10 0.22
CA LEU A 99 -6.23 7.33 -1.01
C LEU A 99 -6.94 5.99 -0.81
N LYS A 100 -7.51 5.44 -1.88
CA LYS A 100 -7.92 4.05 -1.96
C LYS A 100 -6.79 3.23 -2.58
N LEU A 101 -6.52 2.05 -2.05
CA LEU A 101 -5.62 1.08 -2.67
C LEU A 101 -6.34 0.28 -3.77
N GLU A 102 -5.65 0.05 -4.89
CA GLU A 102 -6.09 -0.86 -5.95
C GLU A 102 -5.02 -1.88 -6.32
N PHE A 103 -5.47 -3.01 -6.87
CA PHE A 103 -4.63 -4.06 -7.41
C PHE A 103 -4.70 -4.03 -8.93
N GLU A 104 -3.55 -4.04 -9.58
CA GLU A 104 -3.43 -4.01 -11.03
C GLU A 104 -2.46 -5.09 -11.51
N ALA A 105 -2.41 -5.30 -12.84
CA ALA A 105 -1.46 -6.19 -13.50
C ALA A 105 -1.32 -7.59 -12.87
N VAL A 106 -2.42 -8.16 -12.35
CA VAL A 106 -2.40 -9.46 -11.65
C VAL A 106 -2.04 -10.58 -12.63
N GLN A 107 -0.88 -11.21 -12.45
CA GLN A 107 -0.42 -12.34 -13.23
C GLN A 107 -0.46 -13.60 -12.39
N ARG A 108 -1.17 -14.61 -12.89
CA ARG A 108 -1.32 -15.91 -12.25
C ARG A 108 -0.24 -16.84 -12.78
N SER A 109 0.38 -17.59 -11.87
CA SER A 109 1.31 -18.67 -12.19
C SER A 109 0.59 -19.94 -12.63
#